data_AF-A0AAN2CFH1-F1
#
_entry.id   AF-A0AAN2CFH1-F1
#
_cell.length_a   1.000
_cell.length_b   1.000
_cell.length_c   1.000
_cell.angle_alpha   90.00
_cell.angle_beta   90.00
_cell.angle_gamma   90.00
#
_symmetry.space_group_name_H-M   'P 1'
#
loop_
_entity.id
_entity.type
_entity.pdbx_description
1 polymer ?
#
loop_
_entity_poly.entity_id
_entity_poly.type
_entity_poly.pdbx_seq_one_letter_code
_entity_poly.pdbx_strand_id
1 'polypeptide(L)'
;MLMSKAEYARHRGVSRQTVYDWVAKGEVVLSGTKIDVDATERQQQQHSVPKNEAPTTDPWPHRTRELTWSECWKEITSGDGKFLAPDNDDDLMEAVSAAADELGYDVEFLEEGGIFLDTQDAEFYFQRYDLKENAEQLLLTLRRELFYTATEYPDEVADWSPEGMKALSLWRK
;
A
#
# COMPACT_ATOMS: atom_id res chain seq x y z
N MET A 1 -5.10 32.65 -16.35
CA MET A 1 -5.42 33.30 -15.06
C MET A 1 -4.19 33.21 -14.17
N LEU A 2 -3.77 34.31 -13.53
CA LEU A 2 -2.56 34.30 -12.68
C LEU A 2 -2.96 34.24 -11.19
N MET A 3 -2.45 33.24 -10.48
CA MET A 3 -2.69 33.07 -9.03
C MET A 3 -1.38 33.07 -8.25
N SER A 4 -1.40 33.58 -7.01
CA SER A 4 -0.31 33.27 -6.08
C SER A 4 -0.35 31.79 -5.70
N LYS A 5 0.79 31.24 -5.24
CA LYS A 5 0.90 29.84 -4.81
C LYS A 5 -0.13 29.48 -3.71
N ALA A 6 -0.42 30.42 -2.81
CA ALA A 6 -1.40 30.24 -1.75
C ALA A 6 -2.85 30.25 -2.25
N GLU A 7 -3.16 31.07 -3.25
CA GLU A 7 -4.48 31.09 -3.89
C GLU A 7 -4.68 29.83 -4.74
N TYR A 8 -3.63 29.40 -5.46
CA TYR A 8 -3.65 28.17 -6.24
C TYR A 8 -3.83 26.92 -5.37
N ALA A 9 -3.18 26.88 -4.21
CA ALA A 9 -3.37 25.82 -3.21
C ALA A 9 -4.84 25.71 -2.77
N ARG A 10 -5.48 26.85 -2.46
CA ARG A 10 -6.90 26.90 -2.11
C ARG A 10 -7.80 26.49 -3.27
N HIS A 11 -7.48 26.93 -4.49
CA HIS A 11 -8.23 26.59 -5.70
C HIS A 11 -8.19 25.09 -6.00
N ARG A 12 -7.08 24.41 -5.71
CA ARG A 12 -6.88 22.97 -5.92
C ARG A 12 -7.22 22.11 -4.69
N GLY A 13 -7.58 22.73 -3.56
CA GLY A 13 -7.90 22.02 -2.31
C GLY A 13 -6.70 21.33 -1.65
N VAL A 14 -5.47 21.77 -1.93
CA VAL A 14 -4.23 21.16 -1.42
C VAL A 14 -3.46 22.10 -0.49
N SER A 15 -2.48 21.55 0.23
CA SER A 15 -1.58 22.35 1.07
C SER A 15 -0.67 23.27 0.23
N ARG A 16 -0.15 24.34 0.84
CA ARG A 16 0.83 25.21 0.17
C ARG A 16 2.14 24.46 -0.14
N GLN A 17 2.52 23.50 0.69
CA GLN A 17 3.74 22.72 0.51
C GLN A 17 3.67 21.90 -0.77
N THR A 18 2.54 21.23 -1.00
CA THR A 18 2.25 20.48 -2.23
C THR A 18 2.43 21.35 -3.49
N VAL A 19 1.98 22.61 -3.43
CA VAL A 19 2.16 23.55 -4.55
C VAL A 19 3.63 23.95 -4.73
N TYR A 20 4.42 24.08 -3.67
CA TYR A 20 5.85 24.31 -3.79
C TYR A 20 6.57 23.10 -4.41
N ASP A 21 6.15 21.89 -4.07
CA ASP A 21 6.72 20.67 -4.62
C ASP A 21 6.39 20.54 -6.12
N TRP A 22 5.16 20.89 -6.54
CA TRP A 22 4.78 20.95 -7.96
C TRP A 22 5.58 22.00 -8.73
N VAL A 23 5.88 23.15 -8.11
CA VAL A 23 6.76 24.17 -8.68
C VAL A 23 8.17 23.61 -8.86
N ALA A 24 8.71 22.90 -7.87
CA ALA A 24 10.04 22.29 -7.93
C ALA A 24 10.13 21.20 -9.00
N LYS A 25 9.05 20.43 -9.18
CA LYS A 25 8.92 19.38 -10.21
C LYS A 25 8.62 19.93 -11.61
N GLY A 26 8.32 21.23 -11.75
CA GLY A 26 7.97 21.85 -13.03
C GLY A 26 6.58 21.47 -13.55
N GLU A 27 5.70 20.96 -12.69
CA GLU A 27 4.33 20.55 -13.01
C GLU A 27 3.35 21.73 -13.09
N VAL A 28 3.78 22.91 -12.64
CA VAL A 28 3.03 24.17 -12.75
C VAL A 28 3.84 25.23 -13.47
N VAL A 29 3.21 25.94 -14.39
CA VAL A 29 3.85 27.02 -15.16
C VAL A 29 3.87 28.29 -14.32
N LEU A 30 5.06 28.86 -14.14
CA LEU A 30 5.23 30.16 -13.49
C LEU A 30 5.33 31.27 -14.54
N SER A 31 4.57 32.34 -14.31
CA SER A 31 4.74 33.63 -14.96
C SER A 31 5.28 34.61 -13.93
N GLY A 32 6.60 34.77 -13.90
CA GLY A 32 7.30 35.50 -12.84
C GLY A 32 7.17 34.81 -11.48
N THR A 33 6.53 35.47 -10.52
CA THR A 33 6.33 34.95 -9.14
C THR A 33 4.97 34.27 -8.93
N LYS A 34 4.11 34.26 -9.95
CA LYS A 34 2.73 33.73 -9.89
C LYS A 34 2.58 32.51 -10.79
N ILE A 35 1.64 31.64 -10.45
CA ILE A 35 1.26 30.47 -11.25
C ILE A 35 0.32 30.94 -12.35
N ASP A 36 0.67 30.62 -13.59
CA ASP A 36 -0.21 30.76 -14.73
C ASP A 36 -1.06 29.51 -14.87
N VAL A 37 -2.30 29.62 -14.37
CA VAL A 37 -3.27 28.52 -14.32
C VAL A 37 -3.61 28.05 -15.73
N ASP A 38 -3.80 28.98 -16.67
CA ASP A 38 -4.22 28.60 -18.02
C ASP A 38 -3.05 27.96 -18.77
N ALA A 39 -1.82 28.44 -18.57
CA ALA A 39 -0.64 27.81 -19.14
C ALA A 39 -0.36 26.44 -18.52
N THR A 40 -0.57 26.29 -17.20
CA THR A 40 -0.47 25.02 -16.49
C THR A 40 -1.51 24.01 -16.97
N GLU A 41 -2.76 24.42 -17.10
CA GLU A 41 -3.84 23.58 -17.63
C GLU A 41 -3.61 23.25 -19.10
N ARG A 42 -3.10 24.19 -19.91
CA ARG A 42 -2.68 23.92 -21.29
C ARG A 42 -1.48 22.97 -21.36
N GLN A 43 -0.53 23.04 -20.44
CA GLN A 43 0.59 22.09 -20.37
C GLN A 43 0.07 20.69 -20.01
N GLN A 44 -0.87 20.59 -19.06
CA GLN A 44 -1.54 19.33 -18.74
C GLN A 44 -2.39 18.81 -19.91
N GLN A 45 -3.05 19.70 -20.66
CA GLN A 45 -3.83 19.36 -21.86
C GLN A 45 -2.96 19.03 -23.08
N GLN A 46 -1.78 19.65 -23.24
CA GLN A 46 -0.83 19.34 -24.30
C GLN A 46 -0.06 18.04 -24.00
N HIS A 47 0.08 17.68 -22.73
CA HIS A 47 0.43 16.33 -22.29
C HIS A 47 -0.76 15.36 -22.26
N SER A 48 -1.97 15.79 -22.65
CA SER A 48 -3.10 14.90 -22.93
C SER A 48 -3.03 14.37 -24.36
N VAL A 49 -1.98 13.61 -24.64
CA VAL A 49 -1.87 12.69 -25.80
C VAL A 49 -2.68 11.43 -25.41
N PRO A 50 -3.39 10.74 -26.34
CA PRO A 50 -4.31 9.66 -25.98
C PRO A 50 -3.60 8.64 -25.10
N LYS A 51 -4.31 8.20 -24.06
CA LYS A 51 -4.05 7.11 -23.11
C LYS A 51 -3.07 6.05 -23.66
N ASN A 52 -1.81 6.40 -23.75
CA ASN A 52 -0.69 5.51 -24.03
C ASN A 52 0.06 5.50 -22.71
N GLU A 53 -0.20 4.44 -21.95
CA GLU A 53 0.82 3.70 -21.22
C GLU A 53 2.07 4.55 -20.94
N ALA A 54 2.01 5.37 -19.87
CA ALA A 54 3.13 5.30 -18.97
C ALA A 54 3.36 3.80 -18.70
N PRO A 55 4.60 3.30 -18.56
CA PRO A 55 4.72 2.09 -17.78
C PRO A 55 4.15 2.48 -16.42
N THR A 56 2.86 2.20 -16.20
CA THR A 56 2.33 1.88 -14.90
C THR A 56 3.28 0.80 -14.45
N THR A 57 4.34 1.21 -13.76
CA THR A 57 5.14 0.29 -13.02
C THR A 57 4.14 -0.15 -12.00
N ASP A 58 3.48 -1.27 -12.29
CA ASP A 58 2.52 -1.87 -11.40
C ASP A 58 3.17 -1.82 -10.02
N PRO A 59 2.57 -1.11 -9.04
CA PRO A 59 3.18 -0.96 -7.73
C PRO A 59 3.45 -2.33 -7.09
N TRP A 60 2.72 -3.37 -7.51
CA TRP A 60 2.90 -4.74 -7.05
C TRP A 60 2.99 -5.71 -8.23
N PRO A 61 4.10 -5.71 -9.00
CA PRO A 61 4.23 -6.53 -10.21
C PRO A 61 4.26 -8.04 -9.92
N HIS A 62 4.37 -8.41 -8.64
CA HIS A 62 4.31 -9.78 -8.14
C HIS A 62 2.87 -10.28 -7.94
N ARG A 63 1.87 -9.39 -8.00
CA ARG A 63 0.45 -9.75 -7.95
C ARG A 63 -0.03 -10.09 -9.36
N THR A 64 -0.13 -11.39 -9.63
CA THR A 64 -0.35 -11.93 -10.99
C THR A 64 -1.67 -12.68 -11.14
N ARG A 65 -2.43 -12.82 -10.05
CA ARG A 65 -3.70 -13.54 -10.03
C ARG A 65 -4.85 -12.60 -9.75
N GLU A 66 -5.79 -12.56 -10.67
CA GLU A 66 -7.06 -11.85 -10.49
C GLU A 66 -8.04 -12.75 -9.73
N LEU A 67 -8.46 -12.34 -8.53
CA LEU A 67 -9.45 -13.04 -7.70
C LEU A 67 -10.37 -12.03 -7.02
N THR A 68 -11.61 -12.43 -6.75
CA THR A 68 -12.45 -11.65 -5.84
C THR A 68 -11.90 -11.71 -4.41
N TRP A 69 -12.20 -10.70 -3.59
CA TRP A 69 -11.79 -10.72 -2.17
C TRP A 69 -12.29 -11.98 -1.44
N SER A 70 -13.52 -12.45 -1.74
CA SER A 70 -14.04 -13.66 -1.12
C SER A 70 -13.34 -14.95 -1.59
N GLU A 71 -12.87 -15.01 -2.83
CA GLU A 71 -12.08 -16.13 -3.36
C GLU A 71 -10.67 -16.15 -2.76
N CYS A 72 -10.01 -14.99 -2.71
CA CYS A 72 -8.72 -14.84 -2.06
C CYS A 72 -8.78 -15.31 -0.59
N TRP A 73 -9.77 -14.83 0.17
CA TRP A 73 -9.95 -15.24 1.57
C TRP A 73 -10.19 -16.76 1.73
N LYS A 74 -10.99 -17.36 0.85
CA LYS A 74 -11.21 -18.83 0.85
C LYS A 74 -9.91 -19.59 0.55
N GLU A 75 -9.06 -19.08 -0.33
CA GLU A 75 -7.80 -19.74 -0.67
C GLU A 75 -6.80 -19.64 0.49
N ILE A 76 -6.65 -18.45 1.09
CA ILE A 76 -5.78 -18.21 2.25
C ILE A 76 -6.17 -19.11 3.42
N THR A 77 -7.46 -19.14 3.78
CA THR A 77 -7.97 -20.01 4.86
C THR A 77 -7.84 -21.49 4.54
N SER A 78 -7.97 -21.89 3.27
CA SER A 78 -7.70 -23.26 2.85
C SER A 78 -6.21 -23.62 2.95
N GLY A 79 -5.31 -22.64 3.03
CA GLY A 79 -3.87 -22.80 3.25
C GLY A 79 -3.48 -23.06 4.71
N ASP A 80 -4.39 -22.82 5.66
CA ASP A 80 -4.08 -22.85 7.09
C ASP A 80 -3.55 -24.22 7.56
N GLY A 81 -2.49 -24.20 8.36
CA GLY A 81 -1.83 -25.39 8.90
C GLY A 81 -1.05 -26.22 7.88
N LYS A 82 -1.04 -25.83 6.60
CA LYS A 82 -0.28 -26.54 5.57
C LYS A 82 1.20 -26.17 5.60
N PHE A 83 1.53 -24.94 5.98
CA PHE A 83 2.90 -24.42 6.03
C PHE A 83 3.44 -24.43 7.45
N LEU A 84 4.73 -24.72 7.62
CA LEU A 84 5.42 -24.54 8.89
C LEU A 84 5.78 -23.06 9.07
N ALA A 85 5.81 -22.60 10.31
CA ALA A 85 6.44 -21.32 10.61
C ALA A 85 7.93 -21.40 10.26
N PRO A 86 8.53 -20.32 9.74
CA PRO A 86 9.97 -20.25 9.57
C PRO A 86 10.74 -20.57 10.87
N ASP A 87 11.89 -21.22 10.73
CA ASP A 87 12.69 -21.70 11.86
C ASP A 87 13.78 -20.71 12.32
N ASN A 88 13.98 -19.62 11.57
CA ASN A 88 14.92 -18.55 11.89
C ASN A 88 14.29 -17.17 11.67
N ASP A 89 14.89 -16.17 12.28
CA ASP A 89 14.37 -14.80 12.33
C ASP A 89 14.32 -14.15 10.94
N ASP A 90 15.32 -14.34 10.09
CA ASP A 90 15.38 -13.72 8.75
C ASP A 90 14.21 -14.20 7.87
N ASP A 91 14.01 -15.51 7.79
CA ASP A 91 12.91 -16.11 7.03
C ASP A 91 11.54 -15.73 7.62
N LEU A 92 11.47 -15.52 8.94
CA LEU A 92 10.26 -15.07 9.64
C LEU A 92 9.92 -13.62 9.31
N MET A 93 10.92 -12.74 9.33
CA MET A 93 10.78 -11.34 8.93
C MET A 93 10.39 -11.22 7.46
N GLU A 94 10.96 -12.04 6.58
CA GLU A 94 10.60 -12.08 5.16
C GLU A 94 9.15 -12.52 4.96
N ALA A 95 8.70 -13.55 5.68
CA ALA A 95 7.31 -14.02 5.63
C ALA A 95 6.32 -12.95 6.14
N VAL A 96 6.64 -12.26 7.23
CA VAL A 96 5.82 -11.16 7.76
C VAL A 96 5.76 -9.99 6.79
N SER A 97 6.89 -9.63 6.19
CA SER A 97 6.97 -8.54 5.20
C SER A 97 6.15 -8.86 3.96
N ALA A 98 6.23 -10.09 3.45
CA ALA A 98 5.42 -10.53 2.31
C ALA A 98 3.92 -10.49 2.62
N ALA A 99 3.51 -10.85 3.84
CA ALA A 99 2.10 -10.78 4.23
C ALA A 99 1.58 -9.33 4.34
N ALA A 100 2.39 -8.42 4.87
CA ALA A 100 2.04 -7.00 4.97
C ALA A 100 2.03 -6.31 3.59
N ASP A 101 3.04 -6.56 2.75
CA ASP A 101 3.14 -6.03 1.38
C ASP A 101 1.97 -6.50 0.50
N GLU A 102 1.47 -7.73 0.69
CA GLU A 102 0.30 -8.23 -0.02
C GLU A 102 -0.98 -7.40 0.26
N LEU A 103 -1.06 -6.79 1.45
CA LEU A 103 -2.15 -5.87 1.80
C LEU A 103 -1.78 -4.39 1.57
N GLY A 104 -0.55 -4.11 1.11
CA GLY A 104 -0.04 -2.76 0.89
C GLY A 104 0.23 -2.00 2.18
N TYR A 105 0.60 -2.71 3.24
CA TYR A 105 0.91 -2.14 4.56
C TYR A 105 2.41 -2.13 4.83
N ASP A 106 2.86 -1.14 5.59
CA ASP A 106 4.25 -0.98 5.96
C ASP A 106 4.54 -1.72 7.28
N VAL A 107 5.66 -2.43 7.33
CA VAL A 107 6.12 -3.14 8.52
C VAL A 107 7.57 -2.79 8.84
N GLU A 108 7.85 -2.58 10.13
CA GLU A 108 9.20 -2.35 10.63
C GLU A 108 9.51 -3.33 11.78
N PHE A 109 10.72 -3.87 11.77
CA PHE A 109 11.21 -4.73 12.85
C PHE A 109 11.99 -3.89 13.87
N LEU A 110 11.60 -4.02 15.12
CA LEU A 110 12.15 -3.27 16.25
C LEU A 110 13.14 -4.14 17.04
N GLU A 111 13.81 -3.53 18.01
CA GLU A 111 14.68 -4.25 18.93
C GLU A 111 13.91 -5.34 19.71
N GLU A 112 14.64 -6.34 20.20
CA GLU A 112 14.11 -7.44 21.04
C GLU A 112 12.96 -8.25 20.39
N GLY A 113 12.88 -8.28 19.06
CA GLY A 113 11.86 -9.03 18.33
C GLY A 113 10.50 -8.32 18.25
N GLY A 114 10.46 -7.02 18.52
CA GLY A 114 9.27 -6.20 18.34
C GLY A 114 8.94 -5.98 16.86
N ILE A 115 7.67 -5.74 16.56
CA ILE A 115 7.19 -5.44 15.20
C ILE A 115 6.24 -4.24 15.24
N PHE A 116 6.43 -3.29 14.33
CA PHE A 116 5.53 -2.18 14.05
C PHE A 116 4.82 -2.43 12.72
N LEU A 117 3.52 -2.18 12.66
CA LEU A 117 2.69 -2.28 11.45
C LEU A 117 1.89 -0.98 11.30
N ASP A 118 1.96 -0.37 10.12
CA ASP A 118 1.12 0.76 9.72
C ASP A 118 0.18 0.33 8.58
N THR A 119 -1.13 0.32 8.87
CA THR A 119 -2.15 -0.01 7.88
C THR A 119 -2.69 1.22 7.13
N GLN A 120 -2.05 2.39 7.30
CA GLN A 120 -2.49 3.73 6.87
C GLN A 120 -3.70 4.27 7.65
N ASP A 121 -4.53 3.38 8.19
CA ASP A 121 -5.67 3.72 9.06
C ASP A 121 -5.34 3.59 10.56
N ALA A 122 -4.41 2.70 10.91
CA ALA A 122 -4.01 2.44 12.29
C ALA A 122 -2.56 1.94 12.41
N GLU A 123 -1.95 2.28 13.54
CA GLU A 123 -0.61 1.85 13.93
C GLU A 123 -0.69 0.75 15.00
N PHE A 124 0.04 -0.34 14.82
CA PHE A 124 0.11 -1.46 15.76
C PHE A 124 1.55 -1.73 16.21
N TYR A 125 1.70 -2.02 17.50
CA TYR A 125 2.98 -2.39 18.11
C TYR A 125 2.87 -3.78 18.76
N PHE A 126 3.59 -4.75 18.22
CA PHE A 126 3.71 -6.11 18.73
C PHE A 126 5.06 -6.28 19.41
N GLN A 127 5.12 -6.04 20.72
CA GLN A 127 6.39 -6.06 21.49
C GLN A 127 6.30 -6.89 22.78
N ARG A 128 5.20 -7.63 22.96
CA ARG A 128 4.91 -8.32 24.22
C ARG A 128 5.62 -9.67 24.32
N TYR A 129 5.92 -10.27 23.18
CA TYR A 129 6.40 -11.65 23.07
C TYR A 129 7.71 -11.71 22.29
N ASP A 130 8.23 -12.92 22.07
CA ASP A 130 9.34 -13.10 21.13
C ASP A 130 8.90 -12.81 19.68
N LEU A 131 9.87 -12.74 18.76
CA LEU A 131 9.62 -12.39 17.36
C LEU A 131 8.57 -13.30 16.71
N LYS A 132 8.60 -14.61 17.01
CA LYS A 132 7.69 -15.59 16.43
C LYS A 132 6.27 -15.40 16.91
N GLU A 133 6.08 -15.25 18.21
CA GLU A 133 4.76 -14.99 18.79
C GLU A 133 4.22 -13.62 18.36
N ASN A 134 5.07 -12.58 18.26
CA ASN A 134 4.66 -11.27 17.73
C ASN A 134 4.26 -11.37 16.24
N ALA A 135 4.99 -12.13 15.43
CA ALA A 135 4.66 -12.39 14.03
C ALA A 135 3.31 -13.12 13.88
N GLU A 136 3.01 -14.09 14.75
CA GLU A 136 1.69 -14.75 14.78
C GLU A 136 0.56 -13.76 15.10
N GLN A 137 0.76 -12.82 16.03
CA GLN A 137 -0.23 -11.79 16.35
C GLN A 137 -0.43 -10.78 15.21
N LEU A 138 0.66 -10.39 14.53
CA LEU A 138 0.58 -9.54 13.35
C LEU A 138 -0.20 -10.23 12.24
N LEU A 139 0.10 -11.51 11.95
CA LEU A 139 -0.59 -12.27 10.92
C LEU A 139 -2.09 -12.38 11.19
N LEU A 140 -2.50 -12.58 12.45
CA LEU A 140 -3.90 -12.54 12.85
C LEU A 140 -4.55 -11.17 12.64
N THR A 141 -3.79 -10.08 12.83
CA THR A 141 -4.25 -8.71 12.60
C THR A 141 -4.47 -8.46 11.11
N LEU A 142 -3.49 -8.76 10.26
CA LEU A 142 -3.62 -8.65 8.79
C LEU A 142 -4.83 -9.42 8.26
N ARG A 143 -4.99 -10.66 8.73
CA ARG A 143 -6.13 -11.50 8.34
C ARG A 143 -7.48 -10.97 8.78
N ARG A 144 -7.53 -10.25 9.90
CA ARG A 144 -8.77 -9.62 10.37
C ARG A 144 -9.18 -8.50 9.42
N GLU A 145 -8.23 -7.66 9.01
CA GLU A 145 -8.49 -6.59 8.03
C GLU A 145 -8.94 -7.19 6.70
N LEU A 146 -8.25 -8.22 6.21
CA LEU A 146 -8.63 -8.93 4.99
C LEU A 146 -10.03 -9.56 5.09
N PHE A 147 -10.37 -10.18 6.23
CA PHE A 147 -11.68 -10.78 6.45
C PHE A 147 -12.81 -9.74 6.41
N TYR A 148 -12.60 -8.56 6.97
CA TYR A 148 -13.58 -7.47 6.90
C TYR A 148 -13.80 -7.04 5.46
N THR A 149 -12.73 -6.76 4.71
CA THR A 149 -12.84 -6.37 3.29
C THR A 149 -13.51 -7.46 2.45
N ALA A 150 -13.15 -8.72 2.65
CA ALA A 150 -13.75 -9.85 1.95
C ALA A 150 -15.23 -10.10 2.30
N THR A 151 -15.70 -9.58 3.44
CA THR A 151 -17.11 -9.66 3.85
C THR A 151 -17.92 -8.47 3.33
N GLU A 152 -17.34 -7.27 3.32
CA GLU A 152 -18.00 -6.05 2.85
C GLU A 152 -18.04 -5.97 1.31
N TYR A 153 -16.98 -6.41 0.65
CA TYR A 153 -16.79 -6.32 -0.81
C TYR A 153 -16.47 -7.70 -1.43
N PRO A 154 -17.31 -8.73 -1.22
CA PRO A 154 -16.97 -10.12 -1.53
C PRO A 154 -16.73 -10.41 -3.02
N ASP A 155 -17.39 -9.63 -3.89
CA ASP A 155 -17.35 -9.79 -5.35
C ASP A 155 -16.41 -8.80 -6.04
N GLU A 156 -15.80 -7.85 -5.30
CA GLU A 156 -14.82 -6.95 -5.88
C GLU A 156 -13.54 -7.71 -6.22
N VAL A 157 -13.00 -7.42 -7.39
CA VAL A 157 -11.83 -8.09 -7.95
C VAL A 157 -10.59 -7.27 -7.63
N ALA A 158 -9.54 -7.97 -7.21
CA ALA A 158 -8.21 -7.42 -7.00
C ALA A 158 -7.15 -8.37 -7.55
N ASP A 159 -5.95 -7.84 -7.77
CA ASP A 159 -4.78 -8.62 -8.12
C ASP A 159 -4.07 -9.09 -6.84
N TRP A 160 -3.64 -10.35 -6.86
CA TRP A 160 -3.03 -11.04 -5.72
C TRP A 160 -1.76 -11.79 -6.11
N SER A 161 -0.84 -11.90 -5.15
CA SER A 161 0.37 -12.71 -5.27
C SER A 161 0.15 -14.10 -4.69
N PRO A 162 0.54 -15.18 -5.41
CA PRO A 162 0.58 -16.51 -4.82
C PRO A 162 1.42 -16.58 -3.54
N GLU A 163 2.55 -15.88 -3.51
CA GLU A 163 3.47 -15.82 -2.38
C GLU A 163 2.88 -15.02 -1.21
N GLY A 164 2.30 -13.85 -1.48
CA GLY A 164 1.62 -13.03 -0.47
C GLY A 164 0.42 -13.73 0.16
N MET A 165 -0.42 -14.36 -0.66
CA MET A 165 -1.54 -15.19 -0.18
C MET A 165 -1.05 -16.36 0.69
N LYS A 166 0.05 -17.01 0.31
CA LYS A 166 0.67 -18.06 1.13
C LYS A 166 1.18 -17.49 2.46
N ALA A 167 1.79 -16.30 2.45
CA ALA A 167 2.29 -15.63 3.65
C ALA A 167 1.14 -15.24 4.61
N LEU A 168 -0.05 -14.98 4.08
CA LEU A 168 -1.26 -14.69 4.86
C LEU A 168 -1.93 -15.95 5.47
N SER A 169 -1.52 -17.17 5.10
CA SER A 169 -2.03 -18.40 5.72
C SER A 169 -1.43 -18.65 7.10
N LEU A 170 -2.24 -19.14 8.04
CA LEU A 170 -1.75 -19.46 9.39
C LEU A 170 -0.82 -20.68 9.36
N TRP A 171 0.28 -20.57 10.09
CA TRP A 171 1.25 -21.66 10.24
C TRP A 171 0.68 -22.85 11.01
N ARG A 172 1.27 -24.01 10.77
CA ARG A 172 1.03 -25.23 11.53
C ARG A 172 1.54 -25.05 12.96
N LYS A 173 0.69 -25.39 13.92
CA LYS A 173 1.01 -25.47 15.35
C LYS A 173 1.78 -26.75 15.69
#